data_AF-A0A2H0P067-F1
#
_entry.id   AF-A0A2H0P067-F1
#
_cell.length_a   1.000
_cell.length_b   1.000
_cell.length_c   1.000
_cell.angle_alpha   90.00
_cell.angle_beta   90.00
_cell.angle_gamma   90.00
#
_symmetry.space_group_name_H-M   'P 1'
#
loop_
_entity.id
_entity.type
_entity.pdbx_description
1 polymer ?
#
loop_
_entity_poly.entity_id
_entity_poly.type
_entity_poly.pdbx_seq_one_letter_code
_entity_poly.pdbx_strand_id
1 'polypeptide(L)'
;MAAKKVLSVGFELASVDVKYCDFKADISLLDWDIVLFRPAIDIDDYFAYSSDYYKGKPSLSDSFSFQLKERCDHWRREIKEAFNSGKTVIIFLSELQEVYIDTGERRYSGTGRNQKTTQIVSLHSNYSVIPIKLSPISTKGTAIKRAARNADVISPYWKEFAEVSQYKVVLTAEKIPACLLTKNGDKPVGALYRNKNSNGSLILLPDIDFYAEKFLREKDGEQLWTPAATQFAARM
;
A
#
# COMPACT_ATOMS: atom_id res chain seq x y z
N MET A 1 -11.70 14.45 25.49
CA MET A 1 -10.57 13.82 24.76
C MET A 1 -10.30 14.68 23.53
N ALA A 2 -9.04 14.96 23.21
CA ALA A 2 -8.69 15.69 21.99
C ALA A 2 -9.08 14.84 20.76
N ALA A 3 -9.53 15.50 19.69
CA ALA A 3 -9.78 14.84 18.41
C ALA A 3 -8.50 14.18 17.91
N LYS A 4 -8.60 12.94 17.42
CA LYS A 4 -7.47 12.20 16.86
C LYS A 4 -7.08 12.80 15.53
N LYS A 5 -5.77 12.96 15.29
CA LYS A 5 -5.26 13.39 13.99
C LYS A 5 -5.15 12.18 13.05
N VAL A 6 -5.90 12.21 11.96
CA VAL A 6 -5.93 11.12 10.95
C VAL A 6 -5.34 11.60 9.62
N LEU A 7 -4.48 10.79 9.04
CA LEU A 7 -3.88 11.01 7.73
C LEU A 7 -4.23 9.86 6.79
N SER A 8 -4.56 10.14 5.54
CA SER A 8 -4.56 9.17 4.45
C SER A 8 -3.40 9.40 3.49
N VAL A 9 -2.70 8.33 3.12
CA VAL A 9 -1.57 8.35 2.18
C VAL A 9 -1.86 7.43 1.00
N GLY A 10 -1.73 7.97 -0.22
CA GLY A 10 -1.96 7.22 -1.46
C GLY A 10 -3.45 7.03 -1.82
N PHE A 11 -4.36 7.65 -1.07
CA PHE A 11 -5.77 7.81 -1.43
C PHE A 11 -6.40 8.93 -0.60
N GLU A 12 -7.45 9.54 -1.14
CA GLU A 12 -8.23 10.59 -0.50
C GLU A 12 -9.58 10.07 -0.03
N LEU A 13 -10.09 10.62 1.07
CA LEU A 13 -11.44 10.39 1.56
C LEU A 13 -12.23 11.70 1.46
N ALA A 14 -13.52 11.60 1.17
CA ALA A 14 -14.46 12.72 1.17
C ALA A 14 -14.80 13.19 2.60
N SER A 15 -13.79 13.53 3.40
CA SER A 15 -13.91 13.94 4.79
C SER A 15 -12.94 15.08 5.11
N VAL A 16 -13.41 16.06 5.87
CA VAL A 16 -12.59 17.18 6.36
C VAL A 16 -11.73 16.80 7.57
N ASP A 17 -12.07 15.69 8.25
CA ASP A 17 -11.39 15.23 9.46
C ASP A 17 -10.16 14.35 9.15
N VAL A 18 -10.01 13.93 7.88
CA VAL A 18 -8.87 13.13 7.41
C VAL A 18 -8.05 13.97 6.45
N LYS A 19 -6.79 14.22 6.81
CA LYS A 19 -5.88 14.94 5.91
C LYS A 19 -5.35 13.98 4.84
N TYR A 20 -5.46 14.36 3.58
CA TYR A 20 -4.82 13.65 2.48
C TYR A 20 -3.35 14.04 2.31
N CYS A 21 -2.54 13.06 1.96
CA CYS A 21 -1.16 13.22 1.54
C CYS A 21 -0.88 12.34 0.32
N ASP A 22 -0.23 12.92 -0.68
CA ASP A 22 0.24 12.18 -1.84
C ASP A 22 1.37 11.20 -1.48
N PHE A 23 1.49 10.11 -2.24
CA PHE A 23 2.54 9.11 -2.03
C PHE A 23 3.95 9.67 -2.32
N LYS A 24 4.09 10.73 -3.12
CA LYS A 24 5.39 11.36 -3.42
C LYS A 24 5.84 12.35 -2.34
N ALA A 25 5.02 12.64 -1.34
CA ALA A 25 5.36 13.59 -0.29
C ALA A 25 6.48 13.11 0.65
N ASP A 26 7.10 14.07 1.35
CA ASP A 26 8.15 13.86 2.36
C ASP A 26 7.65 14.33 3.74
N ILE A 27 6.58 13.75 4.25
CA ILE A 27 6.00 14.12 5.55
C ILE A 27 6.30 13.08 6.63
N SER A 28 6.38 13.51 7.89
CA SER A 28 6.52 12.57 9.00
C SER A 28 5.17 11.97 9.41
N LEU A 29 5.15 10.66 9.66
CA LEU A 29 3.98 9.98 10.22
C LEU A 29 3.84 10.13 11.75
N LEU A 30 4.85 10.70 12.43
CA LEU A 30 4.85 10.86 13.89
C LEU A 30 3.87 11.93 14.40
N ASP A 31 3.52 12.90 13.55
CA ASP A 31 2.57 13.98 13.85
C ASP A 31 1.11 13.52 13.94
N TRP A 32 0.83 12.29 13.53
CA TRP A 32 -0.50 11.72 13.38
C TRP A 32 -0.77 10.65 14.43
N ASP A 33 -2.03 10.47 14.82
CA ASP A 33 -2.43 9.38 15.72
C ASP A 33 -2.74 8.10 14.95
N ILE A 34 -3.41 8.27 13.80
CA ILE A 34 -3.87 7.20 12.91
C ILE A 34 -3.43 7.52 11.49
N VAL A 35 -2.83 6.55 10.82
CA VAL A 35 -2.42 6.65 9.42
C VAL A 35 -3.16 5.58 8.63
N LEU A 36 -3.90 6.00 7.62
CA LEU A 36 -4.47 5.15 6.59
C LEU A 36 -3.51 5.16 5.39
N PHE A 37 -3.06 4.00 4.96
CA PHE A 37 -2.03 3.91 3.93
C PHE A 37 -2.47 2.94 2.85
N ARG A 38 -2.34 3.33 1.59
CA ARG A 38 -2.56 2.46 0.45
C ARG A 38 -1.28 2.43 -0.39
N PRO A 39 -0.57 1.29 -0.48
CA PRO A 39 0.67 1.18 -1.22
C PRO A 39 0.35 1.05 -2.72
N ALA A 40 -0.28 2.05 -3.32
CA ALA A 40 -0.50 2.11 -4.76
C ALA A 40 0.62 2.95 -5.37
N ILE A 41 1.49 2.32 -6.15
CA ILE A 41 2.37 3.07 -7.05
C ILE A 41 1.49 3.40 -8.24
N ASP A 42 1.23 4.68 -8.50
CA ASP A 42 0.71 5.03 -9.81
C ASP A 42 1.84 4.76 -10.81
N ILE A 43 1.72 3.65 -11.54
CA ILE A 43 2.73 3.23 -12.50
C ILE A 43 2.75 4.28 -13.63
N ASP A 44 1.61 4.80 -14.05
CA ASP A 44 1.58 5.75 -15.17
C ASP A 44 2.37 7.03 -14.84
N ASP A 45 2.39 7.45 -13.57
CA ASP A 45 3.24 8.54 -13.07
C ASP A 45 4.75 8.33 -13.25
N TYR A 46 5.23 7.08 -13.27
CA TYR A 46 6.63 6.73 -13.52
C TYR A 46 6.90 6.27 -14.96
N PHE A 47 5.84 5.91 -15.70
CA PHE A 47 5.93 5.25 -17.01
C PHE A 47 5.47 6.12 -18.19
N ALA A 48 5.04 7.35 -17.96
CA ALA A 48 4.39 8.23 -18.95
C ALA A 48 5.09 8.35 -20.32
N TYR A 49 6.39 8.04 -20.46
CA TYR A 49 7.09 8.19 -21.75
C TYR A 49 8.15 7.13 -22.13
N SER A 50 8.42 6.09 -21.32
CA SER A 50 9.37 5.03 -21.73
C SER A 50 9.22 3.76 -20.88
N SER A 51 8.38 2.81 -21.30
CA SER A 51 8.33 1.49 -20.69
C SER A 51 9.17 0.50 -21.51
N ASP A 52 10.45 0.37 -21.16
CA ASP A 52 11.16 -0.86 -21.49
C ASP A 52 10.57 -1.99 -20.65
N TYR A 53 10.49 -3.20 -21.22
CA TYR A 53 10.00 -4.38 -20.52
C TYR A 53 11.14 -5.39 -20.36
N TYR A 54 11.26 -5.96 -19.16
CA TYR A 54 12.16 -7.08 -18.89
C TYR A 54 11.36 -8.23 -18.29
N LYS A 55 11.47 -9.41 -18.91
CA LYS A 55 10.74 -10.63 -18.50
C LYS A 55 9.22 -10.42 -18.33
N GLY A 56 8.61 -9.62 -19.21
CA GLY A 56 7.18 -9.34 -19.21
C GLY A 56 6.71 -8.38 -18.11
N LYS A 57 7.63 -7.74 -17.38
CA LYS A 57 7.31 -6.70 -16.41
C LYS A 57 7.94 -5.36 -16.82
N PRO A 58 7.32 -4.24 -16.44
CA PRO A 58 7.90 -2.93 -16.71
C PRO A 58 9.30 -2.81 -16.07
N SER A 59 10.24 -2.19 -16.78
CA SER A 59 11.61 -1.92 -16.36
C SER A 59 11.83 -0.42 -16.33
N LEU A 60 12.16 0.11 -15.17
CA LEU A 60 12.36 1.54 -14.96
C LEU A 60 13.72 1.99 -15.47
N SER A 61 13.78 3.25 -15.92
CA SER A 61 15.05 3.92 -16.17
C SER A 61 15.86 4.05 -14.87
N ASP A 62 17.15 4.36 -14.98
CA ASP A 62 18.02 4.58 -13.82
C ASP A 62 17.43 5.63 -12.87
N SER A 63 17.03 6.79 -13.40
CA SER A 63 16.42 7.87 -12.62
C SER A 63 15.13 7.48 -11.89
N PHE A 64 14.18 6.83 -12.59
CA PHE A 64 12.92 6.41 -11.97
C PHE A 64 13.12 5.24 -11.00
N SER A 65 14.11 4.38 -11.24
CA SER A 65 14.51 3.31 -10.34
C SER A 65 14.94 3.86 -8.98
N PHE A 66 15.81 4.87 -8.97
CA PHE A 66 16.25 5.53 -7.74
C PHE A 66 15.09 6.26 -7.04
N GLN A 67 14.29 7.03 -7.77
CA GLN A 67 13.16 7.76 -7.19
C GLN A 67 12.17 6.81 -6.51
N LEU A 68 11.73 5.76 -7.20
CA LEU A 68 10.78 4.80 -6.65
C LEU A 68 11.36 4.12 -5.40
N LYS A 69 12.63 3.68 -5.48
CA LYS A 69 13.30 3.03 -4.35
C LYS A 69 13.38 3.96 -3.13
N GLU A 70 13.79 5.21 -3.31
CA GLU A 70 13.86 6.19 -2.22
C GLU A 70 12.50 6.49 -1.61
N ARG A 71 11.45 6.63 -2.44
CA ARG A 71 10.06 6.79 -1.95
C ARG A 71 9.63 5.59 -1.13
N CYS A 72 9.91 4.38 -1.60
CA CYS A 72 9.59 3.16 -0.86
C CYS A 72 10.34 3.06 0.47
N ASP A 73 11.63 3.40 0.48
CA ASP A 73 12.47 3.40 1.68
C ASP A 73 12.04 4.48 2.68
N HIS A 74 11.62 5.66 2.20
CA HIS A 74 11.03 6.72 3.02
C HIS A 74 9.79 6.21 3.76
N TRP A 75 8.76 5.74 3.04
CA TRP A 75 7.53 5.27 3.68
C TRP A 75 7.75 4.05 4.58
N ARG A 76 8.66 3.16 4.21
CA ARG A 76 9.06 2.04 5.07
C ARG A 76 9.61 2.51 6.41
N ARG A 77 10.46 3.55 6.40
CA ARG A 77 11.00 4.14 7.62
C ARG A 77 9.89 4.83 8.42
N GLU A 78 9.09 5.67 7.80
CA GLU A 78 8.02 6.41 8.48
C GLU A 78 6.99 5.47 9.12
N ILE A 79 6.53 4.43 8.41
CA ILE A 79 5.57 3.46 8.94
C ILE A 79 6.20 2.72 10.14
N LYS A 80 7.47 2.36 10.05
CA LYS A 80 8.19 1.69 11.14
C LYS A 80 8.31 2.59 12.37
N GLU A 81 8.64 3.85 12.18
CA GLU A 81 8.78 4.83 13.27
C GLU A 81 7.44 5.14 13.93
N ALA A 82 6.38 5.35 13.15
CA ALA A 82 5.02 5.53 13.66
C ALA A 82 4.56 4.30 14.47
N PHE A 83 4.75 3.10 13.91
CA PHE A 83 4.43 1.85 14.60
C PHE A 83 5.23 1.68 15.90
N ASN A 84 6.52 2.01 15.91
CA ASN A 84 7.33 1.93 17.12
C ASN A 84 6.93 2.97 18.17
N SER A 85 6.50 4.15 17.74
CA SER A 85 6.11 5.28 18.60
C SER A 85 4.69 5.20 19.13
N GLY A 86 3.99 4.07 18.95
CA GLY A 86 2.68 3.85 19.53
C GLY A 86 1.50 4.27 18.65
N LYS A 87 1.73 4.63 17.38
CA LYS A 87 0.68 5.05 16.45
C LYS A 87 -0.05 3.86 15.85
N THR A 88 -1.26 4.10 15.34
CA THR A 88 -2.00 3.10 14.56
C THR A 88 -1.79 3.34 13.08
N VAL A 89 -1.27 2.35 12.37
CA VAL A 89 -1.13 2.38 10.90
C VAL A 89 -2.02 1.29 10.31
N ILE A 90 -2.96 1.68 9.47
CA ILE A 90 -3.85 0.79 8.74
C ILE A 90 -3.41 0.80 7.28
N ILE A 91 -3.02 -0.35 6.75
CA ILE A 91 -2.60 -0.51 5.36
C ILE A 91 -3.65 -1.31 4.58
N PHE A 92 -4.21 -0.70 3.55
CA PHE A 92 -5.08 -1.35 2.58
C PHE A 92 -4.22 -2.05 1.53
N LEU A 93 -4.30 -3.38 1.46
CA LEU A 93 -3.46 -4.23 0.63
C LEU A 93 -3.93 -4.17 -0.84
N SER A 94 -3.48 -3.13 -1.54
CA SER A 94 -3.74 -2.87 -2.96
C SER A 94 -3.18 -3.96 -3.90
N GLU A 95 -3.30 -3.76 -5.21
CA GLU A 95 -2.75 -4.71 -6.18
C GLU A 95 -1.23 -4.84 -6.04
N LEU A 96 -0.71 -6.08 -6.12
CA LEU A 96 0.72 -6.31 -6.17
C LEU A 96 1.28 -5.80 -7.50
N GLN A 97 2.07 -4.74 -7.43
CA GLN A 97 2.75 -4.11 -8.54
C GLN A 97 4.23 -4.48 -8.47
N GLU A 98 4.76 -5.01 -9.57
CA GLU A 98 6.15 -5.44 -9.64
C GLU A 98 6.83 -4.84 -10.86
N VAL A 99 7.98 -4.22 -10.64
CA VAL A 99 8.78 -3.56 -11.67
C VAL A 99 10.24 -3.97 -11.53
N TYR A 100 10.98 -3.94 -12.63
CA TYR A 100 12.44 -4.04 -12.59
C TYR A 100 13.05 -2.66 -12.36
N ILE A 101 13.92 -2.56 -11.37
CA ILE A 101 14.68 -1.34 -11.07
C ILE A 101 16.16 -1.57 -11.33
N ASP A 102 16.85 -0.54 -11.81
CA ASP A 102 18.31 -0.50 -11.89
C ASP A 102 18.94 -0.69 -10.50
N THR A 103 19.95 -1.55 -10.40
CA THR A 103 20.72 -1.75 -9.17
C THR A 103 21.91 -0.81 -9.03
N GLY A 104 22.25 -0.05 -10.08
CA GLY A 104 23.49 0.70 -10.22
C GLY A 104 24.67 -0.17 -10.66
N GLU A 105 24.52 -1.49 -10.72
CA GLU A 105 25.57 -2.39 -11.16
C GLU A 105 25.64 -2.45 -12.69
N ARG A 106 26.88 -2.52 -13.20
CA ARG A 106 27.17 -2.63 -14.63
C ARG A 106 28.08 -3.83 -14.84
N ARG A 107 27.78 -4.64 -15.86
CA ARG A 107 28.69 -5.68 -16.35
C ARG A 107 29.22 -5.28 -17.70
N TYR A 108 30.53 -5.39 -17.86
CA TYR A 108 31.22 -5.06 -19.10
C TYR A 108 31.71 -6.34 -19.77
N SER A 109 31.54 -6.42 -21.09
CA SER A 109 32.08 -7.50 -21.91
C SER A 109 32.68 -6.96 -23.20
N GLY A 110 33.77 -7.56 -23.68
CA GLY A 110 34.54 -7.04 -24.82
C GLY A 110 35.64 -6.05 -24.40
N THR A 111 36.41 -5.55 -25.37
CA THR A 111 37.52 -4.61 -25.15
C THR A 111 37.39 -3.39 -26.07
N GLY A 112 37.82 -2.22 -25.57
CA GLY A 112 37.90 -0.98 -26.35
C GLY A 112 36.55 -0.57 -26.97
N ARG A 113 36.55 -0.30 -28.28
CA ARG A 113 35.39 0.22 -29.02
C ARG A 113 34.19 -0.75 -29.07
N ASN A 114 34.39 -2.03 -28.75
CA ASN A 114 33.36 -3.08 -28.76
C ASN A 114 32.88 -3.47 -27.35
N GLN A 115 33.19 -2.67 -26.33
CA GLN A 115 32.72 -2.93 -24.96
C GLN A 115 31.19 -2.79 -24.88
N LYS A 116 30.51 -3.88 -24.57
CA LYS A 116 29.07 -3.88 -24.24
C LYS A 116 28.89 -3.70 -22.75
N THR A 117 28.02 -2.77 -22.38
CA THR A 117 27.60 -2.51 -21.00
C THR A 117 26.23 -3.11 -20.78
N THR A 118 26.13 -4.07 -19.85
CA THR A 118 24.87 -4.66 -19.40
C THR A 118 24.49 -4.01 -18.09
N GLN A 119 23.34 -3.34 -18.08
CA GLN A 119 22.68 -2.86 -16.87
C GLN A 119 22.09 -4.05 -16.11
N ILE A 120 22.36 -4.10 -14.81
CA ILE A 120 21.77 -5.11 -13.93
C ILE A 120 20.51 -4.54 -13.30
N VAL A 121 19.42 -5.29 -13.41
CA VAL A 121 18.12 -4.91 -12.85
C VAL A 121 17.66 -5.94 -11.83
N SER A 122 16.89 -5.49 -10.84
CA SER A 122 16.31 -6.31 -9.78
C SER A 122 14.82 -6.08 -9.65
N LEU A 123 14.08 -7.09 -9.19
CA LEU A 123 12.64 -6.99 -9.01
C LEU A 123 12.31 -6.19 -7.75
N HIS A 124 11.46 -5.18 -7.89
CA HIS A 124 10.95 -4.35 -6.81
C HIS A 124 9.42 -4.35 -6.81
N SER A 125 8.81 -4.10 -5.65
CA SER A 125 7.35 -4.03 -5.53
C SER A 125 6.88 -2.91 -4.61
N ASN A 126 5.65 -2.46 -4.81
CA ASN A 126 4.96 -1.51 -3.92
C ASN A 126 4.87 -1.99 -2.46
N TYR A 127 4.94 -3.30 -2.22
CA TYR A 127 4.93 -3.87 -0.87
C TYR A 127 6.24 -3.65 -0.10
N SER A 128 7.30 -3.15 -0.74
CA SER A 128 8.57 -2.83 -0.07
C SER A 128 8.40 -1.72 0.99
N VAL A 129 7.37 -0.88 0.87
CA VAL A 129 7.00 0.15 1.85
C VAL A 129 6.59 -0.44 3.21
N ILE A 130 6.18 -1.71 3.27
CA ILE A 130 5.66 -2.29 4.52
C ILE A 130 6.84 -2.86 5.33
N PRO A 131 7.10 -2.39 6.57
CA PRO A 131 8.30 -2.74 7.33
C PRO A 131 8.26 -4.17 7.94
N ILE A 132 7.46 -5.08 7.38
CA ILE A 132 7.32 -6.47 7.79
C ILE A 132 7.37 -7.36 6.54
N LYS A 133 8.00 -8.54 6.66
CA LYS A 133 8.04 -9.51 5.57
C LYS A 133 6.68 -10.19 5.43
N LEU A 134 6.02 -9.99 4.28
CA LEU A 134 4.69 -10.54 4.01
C LEU A 134 4.66 -11.64 2.93
N SER A 135 5.65 -11.67 2.03
CA SER A 135 5.67 -12.55 0.85
C SER A 135 4.31 -12.57 0.11
N PRO A 136 3.85 -11.42 -0.42
CA PRO A 136 2.56 -11.33 -1.07
C PRO A 136 2.54 -12.13 -2.37
N ILE A 137 1.43 -12.81 -2.65
CA ILE A 137 1.14 -13.46 -3.92
C ILE A 137 -0.09 -12.78 -4.52
N SER A 138 0.02 -12.32 -5.77
CA SER A 138 -1.08 -11.70 -6.49
C SER A 138 -2.24 -12.69 -6.69
N THR A 139 -3.43 -12.33 -6.21
CA THR A 139 -4.67 -13.10 -6.40
C THR A 139 -5.86 -12.24 -5.99
N LYS A 140 -6.97 -12.33 -6.74
CA LYS A 140 -8.15 -11.49 -6.52
C LYS A 140 -9.34 -12.30 -6.02
N GLY A 141 -10.11 -11.74 -5.09
CA GLY A 141 -11.41 -12.29 -4.71
C GLY A 141 -12.06 -11.55 -3.54
N THR A 142 -13.28 -11.97 -3.21
CA THR A 142 -14.16 -11.27 -2.26
C THR A 142 -14.59 -12.15 -1.08
N ALA A 143 -14.46 -13.47 -1.21
CA ALA A 143 -14.87 -14.41 -0.17
C ALA A 143 -13.86 -14.41 0.99
N ILE A 144 -14.12 -13.59 2.01
CA ILE A 144 -13.25 -13.39 3.17
C ILE A 144 -14.03 -13.73 4.45
N LYS A 145 -13.34 -14.32 5.43
CA LYS A 145 -13.86 -14.57 6.77
C LYS A 145 -12.88 -14.05 7.82
N ARG A 146 -13.42 -13.75 9.02
CA ARG A 146 -12.59 -13.42 10.19
C ARG A 146 -11.79 -14.64 10.65
N ALA A 147 -10.54 -14.40 11.03
CA ALA A 147 -9.74 -15.42 11.71
C ALA A 147 -10.26 -15.66 13.13
N ALA A 148 -9.97 -16.83 13.70
CA ALA A 148 -10.36 -17.16 15.07
C ALA A 148 -9.61 -16.33 16.14
N ARG A 149 -8.47 -15.73 15.78
CA ARG A 149 -7.65 -14.89 16.65
C ARG A 149 -7.46 -13.52 15.99
N ASN A 150 -7.19 -12.49 16.78
CA ASN A 150 -6.88 -11.12 16.33
C ASN A 150 -8.00 -10.38 15.57
N ALA A 151 -9.13 -11.02 15.28
CA ALA A 151 -10.22 -10.41 14.52
C ALA A 151 -11.11 -9.46 15.35
N ASP A 152 -11.07 -9.52 16.67
CA ASP A 152 -11.95 -8.71 17.52
C ASP A 152 -11.71 -7.21 17.35
N VAL A 153 -10.44 -6.79 17.23
CA VAL A 153 -10.06 -5.39 17.02
C VAL A 153 -10.65 -4.81 15.74
N ILE A 154 -10.70 -5.60 14.68
CA ILE A 154 -11.19 -5.16 13.37
C ILE A 154 -12.69 -5.47 13.18
N SER A 155 -13.37 -6.02 14.19
CA SER A 155 -14.76 -6.46 14.03
C SER A 155 -15.74 -5.34 13.69
N PRO A 156 -15.66 -4.13 14.30
CA PRO A 156 -16.50 -3.01 13.90
C PRO A 156 -16.29 -2.62 12.44
N TYR A 157 -15.02 -2.46 12.03
CA TYR A 157 -14.65 -2.17 10.64
C TYR A 157 -15.16 -3.26 9.69
N TRP A 158 -14.94 -4.53 10.02
CA TRP A 158 -15.32 -5.64 9.14
C TRP A 158 -16.83 -5.75 8.98
N LYS A 159 -17.61 -5.45 10.03
CA LYS A 159 -19.07 -5.41 9.94
C LYS A 159 -19.55 -4.35 8.94
N GLU A 160 -18.88 -3.20 8.89
CA GLU A 160 -19.25 -2.09 8.02
C GLU A 160 -18.75 -2.27 6.57
N PHE A 161 -17.51 -2.76 6.41
CA PHE A 161 -16.81 -2.69 5.12
C PHE A 161 -16.55 -4.04 4.45
N ALA A 162 -17.00 -5.17 5.01
CA ALA A 162 -16.78 -6.49 4.41
C ALA A 162 -17.31 -6.60 2.96
N GLU A 163 -18.46 -6.00 2.67
CA GLU A 163 -19.11 -6.11 1.34
C GLU A 163 -18.35 -5.36 0.24
N VAL A 164 -17.62 -4.30 0.61
CA VAL A 164 -16.84 -3.47 -0.33
C VAL A 164 -15.35 -3.82 -0.32
N SER A 165 -14.93 -4.75 0.54
CA SER A 165 -13.55 -5.20 0.67
C SER A 165 -13.22 -6.33 -0.31
N GLN A 166 -12.05 -6.25 -0.96
CA GLN A 166 -11.56 -7.29 -1.86
C GLN A 166 -10.10 -7.60 -1.55
N TYR A 167 -9.75 -8.89 -1.45
CA TYR A 167 -8.34 -9.26 -1.38
C TYR A 167 -7.75 -9.20 -2.79
N LYS A 168 -6.62 -8.52 -2.94
CA LYS A 168 -5.81 -8.48 -4.16
C LYS A 168 -4.49 -9.24 -4.04
N VAL A 169 -4.19 -9.70 -2.82
CA VAL A 169 -3.06 -10.56 -2.50
C VAL A 169 -3.43 -11.56 -1.41
N VAL A 170 -2.67 -12.65 -1.35
CA VAL A 170 -2.55 -13.53 -0.18
C VAL A 170 -1.15 -13.36 0.42
N LEU A 171 -1.06 -13.38 1.74
CA LEU A 171 0.20 -13.28 2.48
C LEU A 171 0.72 -14.68 2.83
N THR A 172 1.96 -14.99 2.46
CA THR A 172 2.52 -16.35 2.60
C THR A 172 3.76 -16.44 3.48
N ALA A 173 4.22 -15.33 4.06
CA ALA A 173 5.31 -15.38 5.01
C ALA A 173 4.95 -16.25 6.23
N GLU A 174 5.96 -16.78 6.90
CA GLU A 174 5.73 -17.59 8.09
C GLU A 174 5.14 -16.76 9.23
N LYS A 175 4.24 -17.36 10.01
CA LYS A 175 3.69 -16.79 11.24
C LYS A 175 2.98 -15.44 11.06
N ILE A 176 2.25 -15.24 9.96
CA ILE A 176 1.34 -14.10 9.81
C ILE A 176 0.30 -14.11 10.95
N PRO A 177 0.19 -13.05 11.78
CA PRO A 177 -0.84 -12.93 12.80
C PRO A 177 -2.17 -12.54 12.15
N ALA A 178 -2.73 -13.47 11.38
CA ALA A 178 -3.89 -13.22 10.54
C ALA A 178 -5.11 -12.77 11.37
N CYS A 179 -5.80 -11.75 10.89
CA CYS A 179 -7.11 -11.32 11.39
C CYS A 179 -8.22 -11.59 10.36
N LEU A 180 -7.86 -11.73 9.08
CA LEU A 180 -8.75 -12.07 7.97
C LEU A 180 -8.13 -13.16 7.11
N LEU A 181 -8.96 -14.10 6.70
CA LEU A 181 -8.60 -15.28 5.91
C LEU A 181 -9.51 -15.37 4.68
N THR A 182 -9.04 -15.99 3.60
CA THR A 182 -9.94 -16.46 2.55
C THR A 182 -10.98 -17.40 3.16
N LYS A 183 -12.24 -17.31 2.70
CA LYS A 183 -13.33 -18.17 3.19
C LYS A 183 -12.97 -19.65 3.02
N ASN A 184 -12.37 -19.95 1.87
CA ASN A 184 -11.92 -21.28 1.47
C ASN A 184 -10.38 -21.32 1.50
N GLY A 185 -9.80 -22.34 2.14
CA GLY A 185 -8.36 -22.57 2.17
C GLY A 185 -7.57 -21.77 3.22
N ASP A 186 -8.24 -20.97 4.06
CA ASP A 186 -7.66 -20.32 5.24
C ASP A 186 -6.36 -19.52 4.96
N LYS A 187 -6.28 -18.90 3.78
CA LYS A 187 -5.11 -18.14 3.37
C LYS A 187 -5.16 -16.73 3.98
N PRO A 188 -4.09 -16.22 4.62
CA PRO A 188 -4.08 -14.88 5.18
C PRO A 188 -4.27 -13.78 4.12
N VAL A 189 -5.25 -12.91 4.34
CA VAL A 189 -5.54 -11.72 3.50
C VAL A 189 -5.63 -10.43 4.31
N GLY A 190 -5.45 -10.52 5.62
CA GLY A 190 -5.30 -9.40 6.52
C GLY A 190 -4.59 -9.85 7.80
N ALA A 191 -3.88 -8.94 8.46
CA ALA A 191 -3.07 -9.26 9.63
C ALA A 191 -3.08 -8.12 10.65
N LEU A 192 -2.84 -8.45 11.91
CA LEU A 192 -2.70 -7.47 12.99
C LEU A 192 -1.36 -7.69 13.69
N TYR A 193 -0.44 -6.75 13.52
CA TYR A 193 0.81 -6.72 14.27
C TYR A 193 0.66 -5.69 15.39
N ARG A 194 0.98 -6.11 16.62
CA ARG A 194 1.08 -5.22 17.77
C ARG A 194 2.53 -5.06 18.17
N ASN A 195 2.93 -3.85 18.52
CA ASN A 195 4.23 -3.62 19.08
C ASN A 195 4.28 -4.21 20.50
N LYS A 196 5.41 -4.80 20.88
CA LYS A 196 5.59 -5.36 22.23
C LYS A 196 6.00 -4.30 23.25
N ASN A 197 6.57 -3.19 22.78
CA ASN A 197 7.20 -2.16 23.60
C ASN A 197 6.43 -0.83 23.58
N SER A 198 5.36 -0.73 22.79
CA SER A 198 4.51 0.45 22.69
C SER A 198 3.07 0.05 22.34
N ASN A 199 2.15 1.02 22.34
CA ASN A 199 0.75 0.81 21.93
C ASN A 199 0.56 0.74 20.40
N GLY A 200 1.65 0.61 19.66
CA GLY A 200 1.65 0.69 18.21
C GLY A 200 0.95 -0.50 17.59
N SER A 201 0.14 -0.23 16.57
CA SER A 201 -0.61 -1.26 15.85
C SER A 201 -0.42 -1.07 14.35
N LEU A 202 -0.05 -2.14 13.66
CA LEU A 202 -0.01 -2.20 12.20
C LEU A 202 -1.07 -3.20 11.73
N ILE A 203 -2.12 -2.67 11.13
CA ILE A 203 -3.30 -3.40 10.69
C ILE A 203 -3.24 -3.50 9.17
N LEU A 204 -3.27 -4.71 8.63
CA LEU A 204 -3.32 -4.95 7.20
C LEU A 204 -4.71 -5.43 6.84
N LEU A 205 -5.38 -4.72 5.93
CA LEU A 205 -6.76 -4.98 5.52
C LEU A 205 -6.81 -5.21 4.00
N PRO A 206 -7.77 -6.02 3.50
CA PRO A 206 -8.08 -6.09 2.08
C PRO A 206 -8.33 -4.69 1.47
N ASP A 207 -8.05 -4.52 0.19
CA ASP A 207 -8.25 -3.24 -0.50
C ASP A 207 -9.74 -2.89 -0.60
N ILE A 208 -10.02 -1.58 -0.69
CA ILE A 208 -11.34 -1.04 -1.00
C ILE A 208 -11.19 -0.12 -2.22
N ASP A 209 -12.25 -0.04 -3.02
CA ASP A 209 -12.37 0.99 -4.04
C ASP A 209 -12.82 2.33 -3.41
N PHE A 210 -11.84 3.20 -3.14
CA PHE A 210 -12.07 4.54 -2.58
C PHE A 210 -12.60 5.55 -3.61
N TYR A 211 -12.65 5.18 -4.90
CA TYR A 211 -13.04 6.05 -6.00
C TYR A 211 -14.15 5.41 -6.86
N ALA A 212 -14.98 4.56 -6.25
CA ALA A 212 -16.10 3.92 -6.93
C ALA A 212 -16.95 4.95 -7.68
N GLU A 213 -17.47 4.61 -8.86
CA GLU A 213 -18.17 5.56 -9.75
C GLU A 213 -19.26 6.37 -9.03
N LYS A 214 -20.00 5.77 -8.09
CA LYS A 214 -21.04 6.44 -7.29
C LYS A 214 -20.52 7.53 -6.33
N PHE A 215 -19.21 7.57 -6.05
CA PHE A 215 -18.57 8.53 -5.16
C PHE A 215 -18.16 9.81 -5.86
N LEU A 216 -18.02 9.78 -7.19
CA LEU A 216 -17.60 10.90 -7.99
C LEU A 216 -18.76 11.36 -8.88
N ARG A 217 -18.87 12.67 -9.09
CA ARG A 217 -19.72 13.25 -10.12
C ARG A 217 -18.97 14.36 -10.82
N GLU A 218 -19.20 14.50 -12.11
CA GLU A 218 -18.67 15.63 -12.85
C GLU A 218 -19.65 16.80 -12.80
N LYS A 219 -19.12 17.99 -12.52
CA LYS A 219 -19.87 19.25 -12.60
C LYS A 219 -18.93 20.34 -13.08
N ASP A 220 -19.32 21.03 -14.15
CA ASP A 220 -18.54 22.15 -14.72
C ASP A 220 -17.09 21.78 -15.10
N GLY A 221 -16.85 20.52 -15.50
CA GLY A 221 -15.53 19.99 -15.85
C GLY A 221 -14.66 19.61 -14.65
N GLU A 222 -15.18 19.72 -13.43
CA GLU A 222 -14.51 19.31 -12.19
C GLU A 222 -15.14 18.03 -11.64
N GLN A 223 -14.29 17.13 -11.12
CA GLN A 223 -14.75 15.97 -10.36
C GLN A 223 -15.00 16.36 -8.90
N LEU A 224 -16.23 16.13 -8.43
CA LEU A 224 -16.66 16.44 -7.08
C LEU A 224 -17.12 15.19 -6.34
N TRP A 225 -16.88 15.16 -5.03
CA TRP A 225 -17.41 14.14 -4.14
C TRP A 225 -18.94 14.18 -4.07
N THR A 226 -19.56 13.01 -4.07
CA THR A 226 -21.00 12.84 -3.85
C THR A 226 -21.32 12.68 -2.36
N PRO A 227 -22.58 12.88 -1.93
CA PRO A 227 -22.99 12.59 -0.55
C PRO A 227 -22.72 11.13 -0.13
N ALA A 228 -22.76 10.18 -1.08
CA ALA A 228 -22.43 8.79 -0.81
C ALA A 228 -20.95 8.61 -0.41
N ALA A 229 -20.05 9.37 -1.03
CA ALA A 229 -18.64 9.40 -0.67
C ALA A 229 -18.42 9.96 0.74
N THR A 230 -19.07 11.07 1.08
CA THR A 230 -18.99 11.67 2.42
C THR A 230 -19.55 10.73 3.49
N GLN A 231 -20.66 10.06 3.20
CA GLN A 231 -21.24 9.08 4.12
C GLN A 231 -20.33 7.86 4.29
N PHE A 232 -19.70 7.39 3.21
CA PHE A 232 -18.71 6.31 3.28
C PHE A 232 -17.51 6.71 4.15
N ALA A 233 -16.95 7.90 3.91
CA ALA A 233 -15.81 8.42 4.66
C ALA A 233 -16.12 8.66 6.15
N ALA A 234 -17.33 9.11 6.49
CA ALA A 234 -17.74 9.35 7.88
C ALA A 234 -17.87 8.07 8.73
N ARG A 235 -17.93 6.89 8.10
CA ARG A 235 -18.01 5.58 8.78
C ARG A 235 -16.64 4.89 8.91
N MET A 236 -15.61 5.43 8.25
CA MET A 236 -14.22 4.93 8.27
C MET A 236 -13.50 5.40 9.53
#